data_AF-A0A842PIA9-F1
#
_entry.id   AF-A0A842PIA9-F1
#
_cell.length_a   1.000
_cell.length_b   1.000
_cell.length_c   1.000
_cell.angle_alpha   90.00
_cell.angle_beta   90.00
_cell.angle_gamma   90.00
#
_symmetry.space_group_name_H-M   'P 1'
#
loop_
_entity.id
_entity.type
_entity.pdbx_description
1 polymer ?
#
loop_
_entity_poly.entity_id
_entity_poly.type
_entity_poly.pdbx_seq_one_letter_code
_entity_poly.pdbx_strand_id
1 'polypeptide(L)'
;MSEVYFIDAKKGVLIAEKLEALLEKVRDGPKSNLKGNIALKMHMGERNNETFIKPFYAKKIADILKKRGGDPFVTDTTTIYRLERYNAMDYYRTAFEHGFLPSYLGCPVIIADGLKDDGVEV
;
A
#
# COMPACT_ATOMS: atom_id res chain seq x y z
N MET A 1 16.53 16.36 5.71
CA MET A 1 16.87 15.11 5.00
C MET A 1 16.11 13.99 5.68
N SER A 2 15.38 13.14 4.94
CA SER A 2 14.59 12.07 5.55
C SER A 2 15.51 10.96 6.07
N GLU A 3 15.15 10.37 7.20
CA GLU A 3 15.88 9.22 7.75
C GLU A 3 15.51 7.97 6.95
N VAL A 4 16.51 7.23 6.48
CA VAL A 4 16.34 6.02 5.67
C VAL A 4 16.84 4.82 6.46
N TYR A 5 15.97 3.84 6.64
CA TYR A 5 16.29 2.62 7.38
C TYR A 5 16.55 1.47 6.40
N PHE A 6 17.60 0.70 6.66
CA PHE A 6 18.01 -0.42 5.82
C PHE A 6 17.91 -1.73 6.58
N ILE A 7 17.62 -2.81 5.86
CA ILE A 7 17.68 -4.16 6.39
C ILE A 7 18.35 -5.09 5.38
N ASP A 8 19.16 -6.02 5.90
CA ASP A 8 19.93 -6.94 5.09
C ASP A 8 19.02 -7.98 4.41
N ALA A 9 19.12 -8.09 3.09
CA ALA A 9 18.40 -9.03 2.23
C ALA A 9 19.07 -10.42 2.12
N LYS A 10 19.88 -10.82 3.10
CA LYS A 10 20.49 -12.16 3.21
C LYS A 10 19.51 -13.30 2.89
N LYS A 11 20.00 -14.27 2.10
CA LYS A 11 19.30 -15.52 1.74
C LYS A 11 18.84 -16.28 3.00
N GLY A 12 17.65 -16.87 2.93
CA GLY A 12 17.11 -17.77 3.96
C GLY A 12 16.00 -17.20 4.84
N VAL A 13 15.76 -15.87 4.80
CA VAL A 13 14.61 -15.24 5.49
C VAL A 13 13.88 -14.34 4.49
N LEU A 14 12.56 -14.50 4.40
CA LEU A 14 11.73 -13.62 3.57
C LEU A 14 11.85 -12.17 4.06
N ILE A 15 12.13 -11.23 3.15
CA ILE A 15 12.26 -9.80 3.48
C ILE A 15 10.98 -9.28 4.15
N ALA A 16 9.82 -9.82 3.79
CA ALA A 16 8.56 -9.47 4.44
C ALA A 16 8.56 -9.76 5.95
N GLU A 17 9.18 -10.85 6.41
CA GLU A 17 9.27 -11.15 7.85
C GLU A 17 10.14 -10.14 8.61
N LYS A 18 11.06 -9.49 7.89
CA LYS A 18 11.98 -8.48 8.42
C LYS A 18 11.37 -7.07 8.47
N LEU A 19 10.23 -6.83 7.81
CA LEU A 19 9.59 -5.51 7.78
C LEU A 19 9.17 -5.01 9.17
N GLU A 20 8.75 -5.91 10.05
CA GLU A 20 8.31 -5.53 11.40
C GLU A 20 9.46 -4.91 12.20
N ALA A 21 10.65 -5.53 12.15
CA ALA A 21 11.86 -5.01 12.77
C ALA A 21 12.27 -3.65 12.18
N LEU A 22 12.05 -3.43 10.87
CA LEU A 22 12.31 -2.13 10.24
C LEU A 22 11.36 -1.06 10.76
N LEU A 23 10.05 -1.37 10.84
CA LEU A 23 9.02 -0.46 11.34
C LEU A 23 9.23 -0.07 12.80
N GLU A 24 9.80 -0.95 13.63
CA GLU A 24 10.16 -0.64 15.02
C GLU A 24 11.30 0.38 15.14
N LYS A 25 12.14 0.52 14.12
CA LYS A 25 13.22 1.52 14.08
C LYS A 25 12.75 2.87 13.60
N VAL A 26 11.63 2.94 12.88
CA VAL A 26 11.08 4.20 12.37
C VAL A 26 10.63 5.05 13.55
N ARG A 27 11.32 6.17 13.78
CA ARG A 27 11.10 7.08 14.93
C ARG A 27 9.64 7.51 15.07
N ASP A 28 9.00 7.82 13.95
CA ASP A 28 7.60 8.22 13.84
C ASP A 28 6.73 7.12 13.20
N GLY A 29 7.16 5.86 13.33
CA GLY A 29 6.47 4.69 12.81
C GLY A 29 5.13 4.44 13.52
N PRO A 30 4.34 3.45 13.03
CA PRO A 30 3.04 3.14 13.63
C PRO A 30 3.20 2.81 15.11
N LYS A 31 2.70 3.68 15.99
CA LYS A 31 2.84 3.49 17.45
C LYS A 31 2.14 2.23 17.92
N SER A 32 2.51 1.71 19.08
CA SER A 32 1.62 0.79 19.79
C SER A 32 0.30 1.51 20.11
N ASN A 33 -0.83 0.81 20.02
CA ASN A 33 -2.17 1.35 20.29
C ASN A 33 -2.70 2.34 19.23
N LEU A 34 -2.55 2.00 17.95
CA LEU A 34 -3.30 2.65 16.87
C LEU A 34 -4.80 2.50 17.11
N LYS A 35 -5.59 3.45 16.60
CA LYS A 35 -7.05 3.44 16.69
C LYS A 35 -7.67 3.96 15.41
N GLY A 36 -8.81 3.41 15.04
CA GLY A 36 -9.58 3.83 13.87
C GLY A 36 -8.91 3.45 12.54
N ASN A 37 -9.35 4.13 11.49
CA ASN A 37 -8.97 3.80 10.12
C ASN A 37 -7.54 4.28 9.80
N ILE A 38 -6.71 3.39 9.27
CA ILE A 38 -5.31 3.69 8.92
C ILE A 38 -5.11 3.57 7.42
N ALA A 39 -4.83 4.68 6.76
CA ALA A 39 -4.54 4.69 5.32
C ALA A 39 -3.13 4.15 5.04
N LEU A 40 -3.03 3.07 4.27
CA LEU A 40 -1.79 2.60 3.67
C LEU A 40 -1.72 3.10 2.22
N LYS A 41 -1.21 4.33 2.04
CA LYS A 41 -1.07 4.97 0.72
C LYS A 41 0.07 4.31 -0.07
N MET A 42 -0.22 3.75 -1.24
CA MET A 42 0.81 3.19 -2.13
C MET A 42 0.37 3.03 -3.59
N HIS A 43 1.35 3.02 -4.49
CA HIS A 43 1.14 2.72 -5.91
C HIS A 43 0.97 1.20 -6.12
N MET A 44 -0.22 0.76 -6.55
CA MET A 44 -0.54 -0.67 -6.78
C MET A 44 -0.12 -1.19 -8.16
N GLY A 45 0.41 -0.31 -9.00
CA GLY A 45 1.01 -0.64 -10.29
C GLY A 45 0.25 0.02 -11.44
N GLU A 46 0.83 -0.08 -12.62
CA GLU A 46 0.24 0.37 -13.89
C GLU A 46 0.28 -0.82 -14.84
N ARG A 47 -0.64 -0.91 -15.78
CA ARG A 47 -0.66 -2.04 -16.72
C ARG A 47 0.70 -2.21 -17.39
N ASN A 48 1.18 -3.45 -17.46
CA ASN A 48 2.50 -3.80 -18.02
C ASN A 48 3.72 -3.27 -17.26
N ASN A 49 3.54 -2.69 -16.07
CA ASN A 49 4.65 -2.36 -15.18
C ASN A 49 4.83 -3.47 -14.14
N GLU A 50 6.05 -4.01 -14.02
CA GLU A 50 6.36 -5.05 -13.04
C GLU A 50 7.15 -4.53 -11.83
N THR A 51 7.57 -3.26 -11.85
CA THR A 51 8.47 -2.67 -10.83
C THR A 51 7.76 -2.17 -9.57
N PHE A 52 6.44 -2.36 -9.48
CA PHE A 52 5.65 -2.00 -8.30
C PHE A 52 6.00 -2.86 -7.07
N ILE A 53 5.75 -2.30 -5.88
CA ILE A 53 5.90 -3.03 -4.62
C ILE A 53 4.91 -4.20 -4.60
N LYS A 54 5.42 -5.42 -4.39
CA LYS A 54 4.59 -6.62 -4.45
C LYS A 54 3.56 -6.67 -3.30
N PRO A 55 2.35 -7.20 -3.54
CA PRO A 55 1.24 -7.13 -2.60
C PRO A 55 1.52 -7.86 -1.27
N PHE A 56 2.41 -8.84 -1.25
CA PHE A 56 2.77 -9.54 -0.02
C PHE A 56 3.46 -8.63 1.01
N TYR A 57 4.14 -7.57 0.57
CA TYR A 57 4.67 -6.55 1.48
C TYR A 57 3.55 -5.70 2.07
N ALA A 58 2.60 -5.24 1.23
CA ALA A 58 1.43 -4.49 1.68
C ALA A 58 0.60 -5.28 2.69
N LYS A 59 0.40 -6.59 2.42
CA LYS A 59 -0.25 -7.52 3.35
C LYS A 59 0.44 -7.55 4.72
N LYS A 60 1.76 -7.72 4.75
CA LYS A 60 2.52 -7.78 6.01
C LYS A 60 2.36 -6.47 6.80
N ILE A 61 2.43 -5.32 6.12
CA ILE A 61 2.23 -4.01 6.76
C ILE A 61 0.81 -3.90 7.33
N ALA A 62 -0.22 -4.27 6.55
CA ALA A 62 -1.61 -4.26 7.02
C ALA A 62 -1.79 -5.17 8.25
N ASP A 63 -1.21 -6.36 8.27
CA ASP A 63 -1.26 -7.28 9.40
C ASP A 63 -0.59 -6.68 10.66
N ILE A 64 0.55 -5.98 10.50
CA ILE A 64 1.22 -5.26 11.60
C ILE A 64 0.35 -4.12 12.13
N LEU A 65 -0.29 -3.33 11.25
CA LEU A 65 -1.17 -2.23 11.65
C LEU A 65 -2.37 -2.73 12.45
N LYS A 66 -2.99 -3.85 12.04
CA LYS A 66 -4.06 -4.52 12.79
C LYS A 66 -3.59 -5.00 14.16
N LYS A 67 -2.44 -5.67 14.23
CA LYS A 67 -1.85 -6.12 15.51
C LYS A 67 -1.62 -4.96 16.47
N ARG A 68 -1.36 -3.75 15.96
CA ARG A 68 -1.17 -2.54 16.75
C ARG A 68 -2.48 -1.82 17.11
N GLY A 69 -3.64 -2.34 16.72
CA GLY A 69 -4.98 -1.83 17.08
C GLY A 69 -5.68 -0.99 16.00
N GLY A 70 -5.05 -0.79 14.84
CA GLY A 70 -5.63 -0.02 13.74
C GLY A 70 -6.53 -0.86 12.84
N ASP A 71 -7.38 -0.18 12.06
CA ASP A 71 -8.18 -0.76 10.99
C ASP A 71 -7.66 -0.27 9.62
N PRO A 72 -6.71 -0.97 8.99
CA PRO A 72 -6.05 -0.46 7.80
C PRO A 72 -6.93 -0.56 6.56
N PHE A 73 -6.65 0.30 5.58
CA PHE A 73 -7.09 0.13 4.20
C PHE A 73 -5.98 0.58 3.26
N VAL A 74 -5.79 -0.13 2.14
CA VAL A 74 -4.86 0.28 1.09
C VAL A 74 -5.53 1.34 0.25
N THR A 75 -4.80 2.39 -0.10
CA THR A 75 -5.35 3.48 -0.89
C THR A 75 -4.35 4.08 -1.86
N ASP A 76 -4.88 4.62 -2.94
CA ASP A 76 -4.14 5.48 -3.85
C ASP A 76 -5.11 6.45 -4.54
N THR A 77 -4.55 7.39 -5.29
CA THR A 77 -5.29 8.34 -6.13
C THR A 77 -5.10 7.95 -7.60
N THR A 78 -6.08 8.32 -8.42
CA THR A 78 -6.02 8.28 -9.87
C THR A 78 -4.97 9.23 -10.41
N THR A 79 -4.73 9.15 -11.72
CA THR A 79 -3.70 9.93 -12.41
C THR A 79 -4.29 10.79 -13.50
N ILE A 80 -3.70 11.96 -13.72
CA ILE A 80 -4.10 12.88 -14.80
C ILE A 80 -3.86 12.31 -16.21
N TYR A 81 -2.92 11.38 -16.36
CA TYR A 81 -2.65 10.74 -17.63
C TYR A 81 -3.69 9.65 -17.92
N ARG A 82 -4.03 9.47 -19.20
CA ARG A 82 -5.09 8.55 -19.64
C ARG A 82 -4.57 7.12 -19.86
N LEU A 83 -4.15 6.46 -18.78
CA LEU A 83 -3.89 5.00 -18.77
C LEU A 83 -4.76 4.32 -17.70
N GLU A 84 -4.42 3.12 -17.23
CA GLU A 84 -5.35 2.32 -16.41
C GLU A 84 -5.49 2.81 -14.97
N ARG A 85 -4.69 3.79 -14.55
CA ARG A 85 -4.90 4.53 -13.31
C ARG A 85 -5.76 5.79 -13.45
N TYR A 86 -6.30 6.09 -14.64
CA TYR A 86 -7.06 7.32 -14.90
C TYR A 86 -8.40 7.39 -14.16
N ASN A 87 -9.04 6.25 -13.91
CA ASN A 87 -10.28 6.18 -13.13
C ASN A 87 -10.23 4.99 -12.18
N ALA A 88 -11.06 5.00 -11.14
CA ALA A 88 -10.98 3.97 -10.12
C ALA A 88 -11.33 2.57 -10.64
N MET A 89 -12.24 2.44 -11.59
CA MET A 89 -12.66 1.13 -12.09
C MET A 89 -11.53 0.43 -12.85
N ASP A 90 -10.82 1.16 -13.70
CA ASP A 90 -9.63 0.64 -14.38
C ASP A 90 -8.53 0.38 -13.38
N TYR A 91 -8.33 1.27 -12.40
CA TYR A 91 -7.27 1.08 -11.42
C TYR A 91 -7.54 -0.15 -10.53
N TYR A 92 -8.78 -0.42 -10.15
CA TYR A 92 -9.13 -1.66 -9.45
C TYR A 92 -8.77 -2.90 -10.27
N ARG A 93 -9.03 -2.91 -11.58
CA ARG A 93 -8.66 -4.03 -12.46
C ARG A 93 -7.15 -4.24 -12.47
N THR A 94 -6.37 -3.18 -12.68
CA THR A 94 -4.90 -3.24 -12.63
C THR A 94 -4.41 -3.72 -11.26
N ALA A 95 -4.97 -3.19 -10.17
CA ALA A 95 -4.62 -3.60 -8.81
C ALA A 95 -4.91 -5.09 -8.57
N PHE A 96 -6.05 -5.60 -9.07
CA PHE A 96 -6.41 -7.01 -8.94
C PHE A 96 -5.50 -7.92 -9.76
N GLU A 97 -5.15 -7.54 -11.00
CA GLU A 97 -4.16 -8.26 -11.82
C GLU A 97 -2.80 -8.33 -11.13
N HIS A 98 -2.43 -7.29 -10.38
CA HIS A 98 -1.20 -7.25 -9.59
C HIS A 98 -1.29 -7.92 -8.21
N GLY A 99 -2.45 -8.49 -7.86
CA GLY A 99 -2.67 -9.25 -6.62
C GLY A 99 -3.05 -8.41 -5.40
N PHE A 100 -3.42 -7.14 -5.57
CA PHE A 100 -3.97 -6.28 -4.51
C PHE A 100 -5.47 -6.53 -4.30
N LEU A 101 -5.80 -7.77 -3.98
CA LEU A 101 -7.17 -8.18 -3.68
C LEU A 101 -7.48 -7.91 -2.19
N PRO A 102 -8.63 -7.32 -1.83
CA PRO A 102 -9.00 -7.11 -0.44
C PRO A 102 -8.98 -8.41 0.39
N SER A 103 -9.38 -9.53 -0.21
CA SER A 103 -9.35 -10.85 0.41
C SER A 103 -7.93 -11.33 0.74
N TYR A 104 -6.95 -11.02 -0.11
CA TYR A 104 -5.55 -11.38 0.12
C TYR A 104 -4.89 -10.46 1.16
N LEU A 105 -5.08 -9.15 1.03
CA LEU A 105 -4.55 -8.14 1.94
C LEU A 105 -5.22 -8.20 3.33
N GLY A 106 -6.41 -8.80 3.39
CA GLY A 106 -7.25 -8.85 4.59
C GLY A 106 -7.79 -7.48 5.00
N CYS A 107 -7.77 -6.48 4.12
CA CYS A 107 -8.27 -5.14 4.37
C CYS A 107 -8.82 -4.52 3.09
N PRO A 108 -9.67 -3.48 3.18
CA PRO A 108 -10.21 -2.82 2.00
C PRO A 108 -9.13 -2.20 1.13
N VAL A 109 -9.41 -2.11 -0.17
CA VAL A 109 -8.68 -1.27 -1.13
C VAL A 109 -9.63 -0.16 -1.56
N ILE A 110 -9.24 1.09 -1.37
CA ILE A 110 -10.09 2.26 -1.62
C ILE A 110 -9.32 3.25 -2.49
N ILE A 111 -9.81 3.50 -3.71
CA ILE A 111 -9.32 4.63 -4.53
C ILE A 111 -9.93 5.93 -4.02
N ALA A 112 -9.08 6.87 -3.61
CA ALA A 112 -9.49 8.04 -2.85
C ALA A 112 -10.27 9.10 -3.65
N ASP A 113 -10.08 9.13 -4.98
CA ASP A 113 -10.72 10.13 -5.85
C ASP A 113 -12.16 9.76 -6.24
N GLY A 114 -12.69 8.65 -5.73
CA GLY A 114 -13.99 8.13 -6.17
C GLY A 114 -13.93 7.53 -7.57
N LEU A 115 -15.07 7.39 -8.25
CA LEU A 115 -15.15 6.63 -9.51
C LEU A 115 -14.41 7.29 -10.68
N LYS A 116 -14.35 8.63 -10.69
CA LYS A 116 -13.71 9.45 -11.72
C LYS A 116 -13.20 10.73 -11.06
N ASP A 117 -12.07 11.20 -11.54
CA ASP A 117 -11.55 12.53 -11.23
C ASP A 117 -11.82 13.43 -12.44
N ASP A 118 -12.50 14.56 -12.22
CA ASP A 118 -12.70 15.59 -13.25
C ASP A 118 -11.47 16.50 -13.38
N GLY A 119 -10.46 16.29 -12.54
CA GLY A 119 -9.27 17.13 -12.41
C GLY A 119 -9.62 18.47 -11.77
N VAL A 120 -8.60 19.15 -11.26
CA VAL A 120 -8.68 20.58 -10.96
C VAL A 120 -8.06 21.30 -12.14
N GLU A 121 -8.81 22.17 -12.82
CA GLU A 121 -8.21 23.12 -13.76
C GLU A 121 -7.19 23.96 -12.99
N VAL A 122 -5.92 23.86 -13.39
CA VAL A 122 -4.79 24.61 -12.82
C VAL A 122 -4.30 25.68 -13.78
#